data_AF-A0A4R8THW5-F1
#
_entry.id   AF-A0A4R8THW5-F1
#
_cell.length_a   1.000
_cell.length_b   1.000
_cell.length_c   1.000
_cell.angle_alpha   90.00
_cell.angle_beta   90.00
_cell.angle_gamma   90.00
#
_symmetry.space_group_name_H-M   'P 1'
#
loop_
_entity.id
_entity.type
_entity.pdbx_description
1 polymer ?
#
loop_
_entity_poly.entity_id
_entity_poly.type
_entity_poly.pdbx_seq_one_letter_code
_entity_poly.pdbx_strand_id
1 'polypeptide(L)'
;MASPAIATMASPSGHLRPRASSNFMGICASGFPPSMTPQEKHLFADRVNSATTRLSSTMAANEGVDGYNFVIYFHKNTAADALALLQAADIRVRGHEVKFSWH
;
A
#
# COMPACT_ATOMS: atom_id res chain seq x y z
N MET A 1 41.15 11.84 47.71
CA MET A 1 40.12 10.81 47.45
C MET A 1 38.80 11.52 47.34
N ALA A 2 38.17 11.51 46.17
CA ALA A 2 36.86 12.14 45.95
C ALA A 2 36.05 11.26 45.02
N SER A 3 34.91 10.76 45.50
CA SER A 3 33.83 10.28 44.64
C SER A 3 33.05 11.48 44.12
N PRO A 4 32.48 11.35 42.91
CA PRO A 4 31.05 11.64 42.80
C PRO A 4 30.32 10.53 42.04
N ALA A 5 29.22 10.07 42.63
CA ALA A 5 28.11 9.50 41.89
C ALA A 5 27.24 10.66 41.37
N ILE A 6 26.74 10.59 40.14
CA ILE A 6 25.34 10.89 39.77
C ILE A 6 25.11 10.70 38.26
N ALA A 7 23.91 10.19 38.01
CA ALA A 7 23.26 9.81 36.78
C ALA A 7 23.49 10.71 35.55
N THR A 8 23.57 10.08 34.37
CA THR A 8 23.19 10.69 33.10
C THR A 8 22.07 9.85 32.49
N MET A 9 20.82 10.24 32.76
CA MET A 9 19.66 9.91 31.94
C MET A 9 19.32 11.11 31.04
N ALA A 10 18.82 10.81 29.83
CA ALA A 10 18.17 11.67 28.81
C ALA A 10 19.11 12.52 27.92
N SER A 11 19.32 12.12 26.64
CA SER A 11 18.58 12.49 25.40
C SER A 11 18.94 13.89 24.86
N PRO A 12 18.99 14.20 23.54
CA PRO A 12 18.37 13.53 22.38
C PRO A 12 19.37 13.30 21.22
N SER A 13 19.25 12.26 20.42
CA SER A 13 18.54 12.34 19.16
C SER A 13 18.53 10.94 18.62
N GLY A 14 17.34 10.34 18.54
CA GLY A 14 17.16 9.10 17.84
C GLY A 14 17.74 9.27 16.44
N HIS A 15 18.79 8.52 16.12
CA HIS A 15 18.79 7.90 14.82
C HIS A 15 17.44 7.20 14.75
N LEU A 16 16.49 7.84 14.08
CA LEU A 16 15.41 7.14 13.42
C LEU A 16 16.16 6.15 12.53
N ARG A 17 16.48 4.99 13.09
CA ARG A 17 16.75 3.78 12.32
C ARG A 17 15.68 3.83 11.25
N PRO A 18 16.00 3.67 9.94
CA PRO A 18 14.98 3.58 8.91
C PRO A 18 13.94 2.62 9.45
N ARG A 19 12.76 3.14 9.80
CA ARG A 19 11.71 2.39 10.50
C ARG A 19 11.56 1.13 9.68
N ALA A 20 11.98 -0.01 10.27
CA ALA A 20 12.30 -1.26 9.59
C ALA A 20 11.68 -1.29 8.21
N SER A 21 12.52 -1.04 7.20
CA SER A 21 12.12 -0.79 5.81
C SER A 21 10.96 -1.72 5.47
N SER A 22 9.76 -1.18 5.25
CA SER A 22 8.66 -2.04 4.81
C SER A 22 9.18 -2.84 3.63
N ASN A 23 9.18 -4.17 3.73
CA ASN A 23 9.58 -5.04 2.62
C ASN A 23 8.57 -4.96 1.47
N PHE A 24 7.53 -4.14 1.67
CA PHE A 24 6.43 -3.92 0.77
C PHE A 24 6.45 -2.49 0.22
N MET A 25 6.05 -2.35 -1.04
CA MET A 25 5.72 -1.10 -1.70
C MET A 25 4.22 -1.07 -1.96
N GLY A 26 3.61 0.09 -1.75
CA GLY A 26 2.20 0.30 -2.02
C GLY A 26 1.98 0.73 -3.47
N ILE A 27 0.97 0.15 -4.10
CA ILE A 27 0.40 0.61 -5.36
C ILE A 27 -0.99 1.15 -5.06
N CYS A 28 -1.20 2.43 -5.35
CA CYS A 28 -2.50 3.08 -5.25
C CYS A 28 -3.34 2.73 -6.49
N ALA A 29 -4.55 2.25 -6.26
CA ALA A 29 -5.61 2.12 -7.24
C ALA A 29 -6.62 3.26 -7.00
N SER A 30 -6.95 3.98 -8.06
CA SER A 30 -7.87 5.13 -8.05
C SER A 30 -8.79 5.11 -9.27
N GLY A 31 -9.79 6.00 -9.31
CA GLY A 31 -10.77 6.06 -10.41
C GLY A 31 -12.06 5.26 -10.16
N PHE A 32 -12.30 4.86 -8.91
CA PHE A 32 -13.51 4.13 -8.54
C PHE A 32 -14.74 5.05 -8.48
N PRO A 33 -15.93 4.53 -8.77
CA PRO A 33 -17.17 5.29 -8.59
C PRO A 33 -17.39 5.59 -7.09
N PRO A 34 -17.96 6.76 -6.74
CA PRO A 34 -18.21 7.14 -5.34
C PRO A 34 -19.25 6.25 -4.64
N SER A 35 -20.05 5.49 -5.39
CA SER A 35 -21.09 4.59 -4.88
C SER A 35 -20.69 3.10 -4.94
N MET A 36 -19.40 2.79 -4.74
CA MET A 36 -18.88 1.43 -4.87
C MET A 36 -19.45 0.48 -3.79
N THR A 37 -20.07 -0.62 -4.20
CA THR A 37 -20.68 -1.58 -3.28
C THR A 37 -19.64 -2.55 -2.70
N PRO A 38 -19.87 -3.18 -1.52
CA PRO A 38 -18.96 -4.20 -0.98
C PRO A 38 -18.67 -5.35 -1.94
N GLN A 39 -19.66 -5.77 -2.74
CA GLN A 39 -19.49 -6.81 -3.76
C GLN A 39 -18.52 -6.37 -4.87
N GLU A 40 -18.57 -5.10 -5.27
CA GLU A 40 -17.61 -4.54 -6.24
C GLU A 40 -16.20 -4.45 -5.67
N LYS A 41 -16.05 -4.19 -4.36
CA LYS A 41 -14.74 -4.22 -3.69
C LYS A 41 -14.14 -5.62 -3.74
N HIS A 42 -14.96 -6.64 -3.51
CA HIS A 42 -14.55 -8.04 -3.60
C HIS A 42 -14.16 -8.43 -5.04
N LEU A 43 -15.00 -8.09 -6.03
CA LEU A 43 -14.70 -8.32 -7.45
C LEU A 43 -13.42 -7.61 -7.90
N PHE A 44 -13.16 -6.40 -7.42
CA PHE A 44 -11.92 -5.68 -7.68
C PHE A 44 -10.72 -6.43 -7.08
N ALA A 45 -10.81 -6.86 -5.82
CA ALA A 45 -9.77 -7.63 -5.17
C ALA A 45 -9.47 -8.94 -5.91
N ASP A 46 -10.49 -9.66 -6.37
CA ASP A 46 -10.32 -10.88 -7.17
C ASP A 46 -9.62 -10.62 -8.51
N ARG A 47 -9.95 -9.52 -9.19
CA ARG A 47 -9.29 -9.13 -10.44
C ARG A 47 -7.82 -8.77 -10.22
N VAL A 48 -7.50 -8.05 -9.15
CA VAL A 48 -6.11 -7.75 -8.75
C VAL A 48 -5.34 -9.04 -8.47
N ASN A 49 -5.94 -9.95 -7.71
CA ASN A 49 -5.34 -11.25 -7.38
C ASN A 49 -5.15 -12.11 -8.64
N SER A 50 -6.14 -12.11 -9.54
CA SER A 50 -6.06 -12.83 -10.82
C SER A 50 -4.97 -12.26 -11.72
N ALA A 51 -4.89 -10.93 -11.85
CA ALA A 51 -3.88 -10.25 -12.67
C ALA A 51 -2.45 -10.43 -12.16
N THR A 52 -2.29 -10.54 -10.83
CA THR A 52 -0.95 -10.68 -10.23
C THR A 52 -0.59 -12.13 -9.90
N THR A 53 -1.57 -13.05 -9.96
CA THR A 53 -1.64 -14.55 -9.91
C THR A 53 -0.68 -15.33 -8.97
N ARG A 54 0.35 -14.70 -8.42
CA ARG A 54 1.47 -15.29 -7.65
C ARG A 54 2.17 -14.29 -6.73
N LEU A 55 1.84 -13.02 -6.82
CA LEU A 55 2.45 -12.00 -5.98
C LEU A 55 1.64 -11.88 -4.68
N SER A 56 2.30 -12.10 -3.54
CA SER A 56 1.66 -11.89 -2.25
C SER A 56 1.36 -10.41 -2.07
N SER A 57 0.08 -10.09 -1.86
CA SER A 57 -0.35 -8.71 -1.62
C SER A 57 -1.29 -8.58 -0.44
N THR A 58 -1.15 -7.49 0.30
CA THR A 58 -2.16 -7.03 1.26
C THR A 58 -2.86 -5.81 0.68
N MET A 59 -4.19 -5.81 0.68
CA MET A 59 -4.97 -4.68 0.17
C MET A 59 -5.60 -3.93 1.33
N ALA A 60 -5.41 -2.61 1.36
CA ALA A 60 -6.08 -1.70 2.28
C ALA A 60 -7.03 -0.81 1.47
N ALA A 61 -8.31 -0.79 1.83
CA ALA A 61 -9.26 0.17 1.28
C ALA A 61 -9.19 1.46 2.10
N ASN A 62 -9.13 2.60 1.43
CA ASN A 62 -9.26 3.92 2.03
C ASN A 62 -10.46 4.64 1.40
N GLU A 63 -11.35 5.12 2.26
CA GLU A 63 -12.54 5.86 1.84
C GLU A 63 -12.25 7.34 2.07
N GLY A 64 -12.05 8.07 0.96
CA GLY A 64 -11.78 9.50 0.97
C GLY A 64 -13.01 10.31 0.55
N VAL A 65 -12.90 11.63 0.70
CA VAL A 65 -13.95 12.59 0.32
C VAL A 65 -14.23 12.54 -1.19
N ASP A 66 -13.21 12.24 -1.99
CA ASP A 66 -13.29 12.14 -3.46
C ASP A 66 -13.65 10.72 -3.96
N GLY A 67 -13.92 9.78 -3.05
CA GLY A 67 -14.32 8.40 -3.35
C GLY A 67 -13.40 7.34 -2.76
N TYR A 68 -13.46 6.14 -3.34
CA TYR A 68 -12.68 4.99 -2.89
C TYR A 68 -11.30 4.96 -3.54
N ASN A 69 -10.27 4.70 -2.74
CA ASN A 69 -8.94 4.34 -3.19
C ASN A 69 -8.52 3.03 -2.52
N PHE A 70 -7.71 2.23 -3.20
CA PHE A 70 -7.15 1.01 -2.61
C PHE A 70 -5.64 1.07 -2.68
N VAL A 71 -4.97 0.65 -1.61
CA VAL A 71 -3.52 0.52 -1.57
C VAL A 71 -3.19 -0.95 -1.51
N ILE A 72 -2.45 -1.42 -2.51
CA ILE A 72 -2.08 -2.81 -2.70
C ILE A 72 -0.59 -2.93 -2.41
N TYR A 73 -0.25 -3.62 -1.33
CA TYR A 73 1.12 -3.76 -0.86
C TYR A 73 1.76 -5.02 -1.43
N PHE A 74 2.73 -4.88 -2.32
CA PHE A 74 3.53 -5.98 -2.87
C PHE A 74 4.94 -5.97 -2.32
N HIS A 75 5.61 -7.12 -2.25
CA HIS A 75 7.03 -7.16 -1.94
C HIS A 75 7.83 -6.27 -2.91
N LYS A 76 8.83 -5.54 -2.40
CA LYS A 76 9.70 -4.63 -3.17
C LYS A 76 10.24 -5.25 -4.46
N ASN A 77 10.67 -6.51 -4.38
CA ASN A 77 11.26 -7.24 -5.50
C ASN A 77 10.25 -7.55 -6.61
N THR A 78 8.95 -7.50 -6.31
CA THR A 78 7.88 -7.87 -7.23
C THR A 78 6.92 -6.72 -7.51
N ALA A 79 7.08 -5.58 -6.84
CA ALA A 79 6.12 -4.48 -6.91
C ALA A 79 6.12 -3.79 -8.27
N ALA A 80 7.29 -3.67 -8.91
CA ALA A 80 7.39 -3.10 -10.25
C ALA A 80 6.69 -4.01 -11.29
N ASP A 81 6.90 -5.31 -11.20
CA ASP A 81 6.22 -6.30 -12.04
C ASP A 81 4.71 -6.30 -11.78
N ALA A 82 4.30 -6.21 -10.50
CA ALA A 82 2.89 -6.10 -10.13
C ALA A 82 2.23 -4.87 -10.76
N LEU A 83 2.90 -3.72 -10.72
CA LEU A 83 2.37 -2.48 -11.32
C LEU A 83 2.19 -2.64 -12.83
N ALA A 84 3.18 -3.20 -13.52
CA ALA A 84 3.12 -3.44 -14.96
C ALA A 84 1.98 -4.41 -15.32
N LEU A 85 1.80 -5.50 -14.56
CA LEU A 85 0.71 -6.44 -14.75
C LEU A 85 -0.67 -5.81 -14.51
N LEU A 86 -0.81 -5.00 -13.46
CA LEU A 86 -2.06 -4.33 -13.14
C LEU A 86 -2.45 -3.28 -14.19
N GLN A 87 -1.47 -2.54 -14.72
CA GLN A 87 -1.68 -1.60 -15.82
C GLN A 87 -2.04 -2.33 -17.13
N ALA A 88 -1.40 -3.45 -17.42
CA ALA A 88 -1.69 -4.25 -18.61
C ALA A 88 -3.06 -4.96 -18.54
N ALA A 89 -3.58 -5.22 -17.33
CA ALA A 89 -4.83 -5.93 -17.12
C ALA A 89 -6.11 -5.12 -17.44
N ASP A 90 -5.99 -3.81 -17.71
CA ASP A 90 -7.12 -2.89 -17.98
C ASP A 90 -8.32 -3.13 -17.04
N ILE A 91 -8.08 -3.07 -15.72
CA ILE A 91 -9.11 -3.39 -14.74
C ILE A 91 -10.14 -2.25 -14.71
N ARG A 92 -11.41 -2.60 -14.97
CA ARG A 92 -12.52 -1.63 -15.00
C ARG A 92 -13.64 -1.99 -14.03
N VAL A 93 -14.05 -1.06 -13.19
CA VAL A 93 -15.18 -1.23 -12.25
C VAL A 93 -16.37 -0.43 -12.75
N ARG A 94 -17.49 -1.10 -13.09
CA ARG A 94 -18.70 -0.45 -13.65
C ARG A 94 -18.41 0.45 -14.86
N GLY A 95 -17.43 0.08 -15.69
CA GLY A 95 -16.99 0.86 -16.85
C GLY A 95 -15.99 1.98 -16.53
N HIS A 96 -15.77 2.32 -15.25
CA HIS A 96 -14.72 3.23 -14.81
C HIS A 96 -13.36 2.52 -14.86
N GLU A 97 -12.42 3.14 -15.54
CA GLU A 97 -11.04 2.68 -15.62
C GLU A 97 -10.34 2.88 -14.27
N VAL A 98 -9.76 1.80 -13.72
CA VAL A 98 -8.96 1.88 -12.51
C VAL A 98 -7.53 2.20 -12.89
N LYS A 99 -7.02 3.31 -12.34
CA LYS A 99 -5.64 3.76 -12.56
C LYS A 99 -4.75 3.29 -11.43
N PHE A 100 -3.62 2.69 -11.78
CA PHE A 100 -2.61 2.21 -10.84
C PHE A 100 -1.37 3.11 -10.86
N SER A 101 -0.98 3.60 -9.69
CA SER A 101 0.23 4.41 -9.48
C SER A 101 0.95 3.99 -8.22
N TRP A 102 2.19 4.43 -8.03
CA TRP A 102 2.87 4.28 -6.74
C TRP A 102 2.13 5.05 -5.64
N HIS A 103 2.07 4.47 -4.43
CA HIS A 103 1.51 5.09 -3.22
C HIS A 103 2.60 5.74 -2.37
#